data_AF-A0A2H0UMD4-F1
#
_entry.id   AF-A0A2H0UMD4-F1
#
_cell.length_a   1.000
_cell.length_b   1.000
_cell.length_c   1.000
_cell.angle_alpha   90.00
_cell.angle_beta   90.00
_cell.angle_gamma   90.00
#
_symmetry.space_group_name_H-M   'P 1'
#
loop_
_entity.id
_entity.type
_entity.pdbx_description
1 polymer ?
#
loop_
_entity_poly.entity_id
_entity_poly.type
_entity_poly.pdbx_seq_one_letter_code
_entity_poly.pdbx_strand_id
1 'polypeptide(L)'
;MLQSMEYIDLAHDSDQLIRIAKKWQNAKMTHMPYLLSYLMGAREIKDSELESLGIEIKNTTEDGDRMLVIPSEKLPSHIELVKSKLTNGFWNEIVREKEITFIFKFKDGHTKEYELSPENEQEIDNLCAEFNNEPPNKTANVYKYISDNKFYNDFMMEHYTDLINRKL
;
A
#
# COMPACT_ATOMS: atom_id res chain seq x y z
N MET A 1 -26.15 -26.33 -44.59
CA MET A 1 -26.93 -25.45 -43.70
C MET A 1 -25.94 -24.89 -42.68
N LEU A 2 -25.31 -23.76 -43.00
CA LEU A 2 -24.38 -23.05 -42.13
C LEU A 2 -25.19 -21.93 -41.48
N GLN A 3 -25.49 -22.04 -40.18
CA GLN A 3 -26.10 -20.95 -39.44
C GLN A 3 -25.02 -19.92 -39.11
N SER A 4 -25.31 -18.70 -39.55
CA SER A 4 -24.60 -17.45 -39.28
C SER A 4 -24.49 -17.21 -37.77
N MET A 5 -23.26 -17.16 -37.25
CA MET A 5 -22.98 -16.50 -35.96
C MET A 5 -23.01 -15.00 -36.19
N GLU A 6 -23.97 -14.34 -35.56
CA GLU A 6 -24.09 -12.88 -35.50
C GLU A 6 -22.82 -12.29 -34.86
N TYR A 7 -22.08 -11.51 -35.65
CA TYR A 7 -21.15 -10.53 -35.12
C TYR A 7 -21.99 -9.45 -34.43
N ILE A 8 -22.01 -9.46 -33.10
CA ILE A 8 -22.58 -8.36 -32.32
C ILE A 8 -21.71 -7.12 -32.59
N ASP A 9 -22.34 -6.14 -33.22
CA ASP A 9 -21.80 -4.84 -33.56
C ASP A 9 -21.51 -4.06 -32.26
N LEU A 10 -20.29 -4.18 -31.73
CA LEU A 10 -19.85 -3.66 -30.44
C LEU A 10 -19.42 -2.18 -30.46
N ALA A 11 -19.80 -1.41 -31.48
CA ALA A 11 -19.27 -0.07 -31.72
C ALA A 11 -20.22 1.09 -31.34
N HIS A 12 -21.19 0.92 -30.43
CA HIS A 12 -22.21 1.96 -30.21
C HIS A 12 -22.44 2.51 -28.81
N ASP A 13 -21.56 2.25 -27.84
CA ASP A 13 -21.55 3.06 -26.62
C ASP A 13 -20.23 2.88 -25.86
N SER A 14 -19.23 3.72 -26.15
CA SER A 14 -17.95 3.70 -25.43
C SER A 14 -18.15 3.85 -23.92
N ASP A 15 -19.19 4.57 -23.49
CA ASP A 15 -19.47 4.80 -22.08
C ASP A 15 -20.05 3.54 -21.39
N GLN A 16 -20.82 2.71 -22.11
CA GLN A 16 -21.21 1.40 -21.60
C GLN A 16 -20.03 0.44 -21.52
N LEU A 17 -19.16 0.41 -22.52
CA LEU A 17 -17.98 -0.44 -22.48
C LEU A 17 -17.05 -0.02 -21.33
N ILE A 18 -16.89 1.29 -21.09
CA ILE A 18 -16.15 1.83 -19.95
C ILE A 18 -16.83 1.48 -18.62
N ARG A 19 -18.17 1.58 -18.52
CA ARG A 19 -18.91 1.18 -17.30
C ARG A 19 -18.80 -0.30 -17.02
N ILE A 20 -18.91 -1.14 -18.06
CA ILE A 20 -18.74 -2.58 -17.96
C ILE A 20 -17.30 -2.88 -17.53
N ALA A 21 -16.29 -2.34 -18.21
CA ALA A 21 -14.89 -2.52 -17.83
C ALA A 21 -14.61 -2.10 -16.37
N LYS A 22 -15.09 -0.92 -15.94
CA LYS A 22 -14.99 -0.46 -14.54
C LYS A 22 -15.71 -1.39 -13.57
N LYS A 23 -16.89 -1.89 -13.93
CA LYS A 23 -17.65 -2.85 -13.10
C LYS A 23 -16.93 -4.19 -12.99
N TRP A 24 -16.32 -4.68 -14.08
CA TRP A 24 -15.52 -5.90 -14.09
C TRP A 24 -14.19 -5.74 -13.36
N GLN A 25 -13.56 -4.56 -13.44
CA GLN A 25 -12.36 -4.22 -12.69
C GLN A 25 -12.66 -4.12 -11.18
N ASN A 26 -13.76 -3.44 -10.81
CA ASN A 26 -14.24 -3.40 -9.43
C ASN A 26 -14.63 -4.78 -8.90
N ALA A 27 -15.28 -5.62 -9.72
CA ALA A 27 -15.64 -6.99 -9.32
C ALA A 27 -14.39 -7.87 -9.16
N LYS A 28 -13.36 -7.74 -10.01
CA LYS A 28 -12.08 -8.42 -9.81
C LYS A 28 -11.35 -7.92 -8.56
N MET A 29 -11.43 -6.63 -8.25
CA MET A 29 -10.82 -6.04 -7.05
C MET A 29 -11.43 -6.59 -5.75
N THR A 30 -12.68 -7.06 -5.75
CA THR A 30 -13.30 -7.64 -4.54
C THR A 30 -12.71 -8.99 -4.11
N HIS A 31 -11.80 -9.60 -4.89
CA HIS A 31 -11.22 -10.91 -4.59
C HIS A 31 -9.71 -11.04 -4.92
N MET A 32 -9.06 -9.95 -5.35
CA MET A 32 -7.62 -9.97 -5.58
C MET A 32 -6.92 -9.45 -4.32
N PRO A 33 -5.93 -10.17 -3.79
CA PRO A 33 -5.20 -9.70 -2.62
C PRO A 33 -4.52 -8.38 -2.99
N TYR A 34 -4.74 -7.35 -2.18
CA TYR A 34 -4.13 -6.04 -2.33
C TYR A 34 -3.44 -5.63 -1.02
N LEU A 35 -2.55 -4.67 -1.15
CA LEU A 35 -1.85 -4.05 -0.03
C LEU A 35 -2.04 -2.53 -0.05
N LEU A 36 -1.99 -1.96 1.14
CA LEU A 36 -2.15 -0.53 1.38
C LEU A 36 -0.81 0.08 1.76
N SER A 37 -0.53 1.28 1.29
CA SER A 37 0.63 2.05 1.71
C SER A 37 0.34 3.54 1.70
N TYR A 38 0.79 4.25 2.73
CA TYR A 38 0.68 5.68 2.90
C TYR A 38 2.06 6.27 2.64
N LEU A 39 2.28 6.62 1.38
CA LEU A 39 3.57 6.98 0.83
C LEU A 39 3.92 8.43 1.14
N MET A 40 4.60 8.63 2.28
CA MET A 40 5.18 9.91 2.72
C MET A 40 6.60 10.10 2.20
N GLY A 41 7.05 11.36 2.10
CA GLY A 41 8.46 11.66 1.85
C GLY A 41 9.00 11.14 0.51
N ALA A 42 8.13 10.95 -0.49
CA ALA A 42 8.46 10.27 -1.73
C ALA A 42 8.37 11.18 -2.96
N ARG A 43 8.81 12.44 -2.82
CA ARG A 43 8.69 13.47 -3.88
C ARG A 43 9.39 13.10 -5.18
N GLU A 44 10.39 12.22 -5.12
CA GLU A 44 11.13 11.75 -6.30
C GLU A 44 10.44 10.57 -7.02
N ILE A 45 9.47 9.92 -6.39
CA ILE A 45 8.62 8.89 -7.01
C ILE A 45 7.50 9.61 -7.76
N LYS A 46 7.47 9.50 -9.09
CA LYS A 46 6.41 10.11 -9.90
C LYS A 46 5.18 9.22 -9.92
N ASP A 47 4.00 9.82 -10.05
CA ASP A 47 2.73 9.09 -10.15
C ASP A 47 2.73 8.14 -11.35
N SER A 48 3.31 8.54 -12.48
CA SER A 48 3.47 7.70 -13.67
C SER A 48 4.27 6.41 -13.40
N GLU A 49 5.19 6.40 -12.43
CA GLU A 49 5.95 5.21 -12.06
C GLU A 49 5.09 4.25 -11.24
N LEU A 50 4.26 4.78 -10.34
CA LEU A 50 3.27 4.00 -9.59
C LEU A 50 2.23 3.39 -10.55
N GLU A 51 1.68 4.19 -11.45
CA GLU A 51 0.72 3.77 -12.47
C GLU A 51 1.30 2.70 -13.41
N SER A 52 2.58 2.80 -13.78
CA SER A 52 3.26 1.79 -14.61
C SER A 52 3.36 0.42 -13.94
N LEU A 53 3.34 0.40 -12.60
CA LEU A 53 3.25 -0.83 -11.80
C LEU A 53 1.81 -1.32 -11.61
N GLY A 54 0.81 -0.57 -12.06
CA GLY A 54 -0.60 -0.86 -11.80
C GLY A 54 -1.04 -0.48 -10.38
N ILE A 55 -0.30 0.38 -9.71
CA ILE A 55 -0.64 0.90 -8.37
C ILE A 55 -1.67 2.01 -8.53
N GLU A 56 -2.75 1.92 -7.76
CA GLU A 56 -3.80 2.94 -7.72
C GLU A 56 -3.48 3.97 -6.63
N ILE A 57 -3.54 5.26 -6.97
CA ILE A 57 -3.48 6.36 -6.00
C ILE A 57 -4.92 6.71 -5.61
N LYS A 58 -5.34 6.33 -4.40
CA LYS A 58 -6.68 6.61 -3.88
C LYS A 58 -6.88 8.06 -3.49
N ASN A 59 -5.83 8.69 -2.98
CA ASN A 59 -5.85 10.08 -2.53
C ASN A 59 -4.43 10.65 -2.47
N THR A 60 -4.33 11.97 -2.55
CA THR A 60 -3.10 12.74 -2.38
C THR A 60 -3.37 13.90 -1.42
N THR A 61 -2.52 14.07 -0.40
CA THR A 61 -2.62 15.20 0.54
C THR A 61 -2.08 16.49 -0.08
N GLU A 62 -2.32 17.63 0.56
CA GLU A 62 -1.77 18.93 0.14
C GLU A 62 -0.23 18.93 0.12
N ASP A 63 0.40 18.16 1.01
CA ASP A 63 1.86 18.00 1.11
C ASP A 63 2.45 17.00 0.09
N GLY A 64 1.59 16.32 -0.68
CA GLY A 64 1.97 15.37 -1.72
C GLY A 64 2.12 13.91 -1.25
N ASP A 65 1.68 13.58 -0.04
CA ASP A 65 1.65 12.19 0.43
C ASP A 65 0.52 11.44 -0.27
N ARG A 66 0.75 10.15 -0.58
CA ARG A 66 -0.18 9.37 -1.40
C ARG A 66 -0.68 8.14 -0.68
N MET A 67 -1.98 7.92 -0.73
CA MET A 67 -2.64 6.71 -0.25
C MET A 67 -2.73 5.71 -1.41
N LEU A 68 -2.01 4.60 -1.31
CA LEU A 68 -1.82 3.64 -2.39
C LEU A 68 -2.59 2.35 -2.16
N VAL A 69 -3.21 1.84 -3.22
CA VAL A 69 -3.67 0.45 -3.33
C VAL A 69 -2.78 -0.25 -4.33
N ILE A 70 -2.07 -1.26 -3.87
CA ILE A 70 -1.02 -1.93 -4.61
C ILE A 70 -1.46 -3.38 -4.88
N PRO A 71 -1.39 -3.86 -6.13
CA PRO A 71 -1.61 -5.28 -6.42
C PRO A 71 -0.55 -6.14 -5.72
N SER A 72 -0.94 -7.26 -5.10
CA SER A 72 0.00 -8.06 -4.28
C SER A 72 1.25 -8.52 -5.04
N GLU A 73 1.10 -8.86 -6.31
CA GLU A 73 2.21 -9.27 -7.18
C GLU A 73 3.23 -8.16 -7.45
N LYS A 74 2.90 -6.91 -7.10
CA LYS A 74 3.75 -5.74 -7.29
C LYS A 74 4.51 -5.34 -6.04
N LEU A 75 4.34 -6.05 -4.92
CA LEU A 75 5.06 -5.78 -3.68
C LEU A 75 6.59 -5.67 -3.89
N PRO A 76 7.29 -6.62 -4.55
CA PRO A 76 8.74 -6.51 -4.73
C PRO A 76 9.14 -5.27 -5.53
N SER A 77 8.40 -4.95 -6.60
CA SER A 77 8.68 -3.77 -7.42
C SER A 77 8.42 -2.47 -6.67
N HIS A 78 7.39 -2.43 -5.83
CA HIS A 78 7.10 -1.28 -5.00
C HIS A 78 8.18 -1.06 -3.92
N ILE A 79 8.62 -2.12 -3.25
CA ILE A 79 9.71 -2.05 -2.26
C ILE A 79 10.99 -1.47 -2.90
N GLU A 80 11.38 -1.94 -4.08
CA GLU A 80 12.58 -1.43 -4.78
C GLU A 80 12.43 0.04 -5.20
N LEU A 81 11.24 0.44 -5.64
CA LEU A 81 10.94 1.84 -5.97
C LEU A 81 11.06 2.73 -4.72
N VAL A 82 10.54 2.28 -3.58
CA VAL A 82 10.66 3.01 -2.30
C VAL A 82 12.12 3.08 -1.86
N LYS A 83 12.86 1.98 -1.81
CA LYS A 83 14.28 1.98 -1.41
C LYS A 83 15.12 2.95 -2.26
N SER A 84 14.90 2.94 -3.57
CA SER A 84 15.66 3.79 -4.49
C SER A 84 15.35 5.28 -4.34
N LYS A 85 14.08 5.65 -4.12
CA LYS A 85 13.61 7.04 -4.29
C LYS A 85 12.92 7.67 -3.08
N LEU A 86 12.76 6.94 -1.98
CA LEU A 86 12.33 7.56 -0.72
C LEU A 86 13.35 8.64 -0.34
N THR A 87 12.86 9.76 0.20
CA THR A 87 13.73 10.84 0.70
C THR A 87 14.45 10.36 1.95
N ASN A 88 15.72 10.73 2.09
CA ASN A 88 16.48 10.42 3.31
C ASN A 88 15.80 11.02 4.56
N GLY A 89 15.74 10.24 5.63
CA GLY A 89 15.07 10.61 6.88
C GLY A 89 13.56 10.34 6.89
N PHE A 90 13.04 9.57 5.92
CA PHE A 90 11.65 9.11 5.90
C PHE A 90 11.57 7.58 5.96
N TRP A 91 10.41 7.08 6.35
CA TRP A 91 10.05 5.67 6.23
C TRP A 91 8.78 5.52 5.40
N ASN A 92 8.52 4.30 4.96
CA ASN A 92 7.26 3.90 4.34
C ASN A 92 6.80 2.58 4.97
N GLU A 93 5.51 2.44 5.19
CA GLU A 93 4.89 1.19 5.62
C GLU A 93 3.95 0.62 4.56
N ILE A 94 3.88 -0.71 4.53
CA ILE A 94 3.07 -1.48 3.60
C ILE A 94 2.26 -2.48 4.40
N VAL A 95 0.94 -2.32 4.40
CA VAL A 95 -0.01 -3.14 5.16
C VAL A 95 -0.66 -4.14 4.20
N ARG A 96 -0.55 -5.42 4.51
CA ARG A 96 -1.31 -6.49 3.86
C ARG A 96 -2.09 -7.28 4.91
N GLU A 97 -3.01 -8.14 4.48
CA GLU A 97 -3.86 -8.96 5.39
C GLU A 97 -3.02 -9.67 6.47
N LYS A 98 -1.77 -9.91 6.09
CA LYS A 98 -0.89 -10.85 6.70
C LYS A 98 0.47 -10.34 7.16
N GLU A 99 0.77 -9.08 6.96
CA GLU A 99 2.07 -8.55 7.32
C GLU A 99 2.01 -7.03 7.31
N ILE A 100 2.90 -6.42 8.08
CA ILE A 100 3.23 -5.00 7.88
C ILE A 100 4.72 -4.93 7.62
N THR A 101 5.09 -4.45 6.44
CA THR A 101 6.50 -4.23 6.08
C THR A 101 6.83 -2.75 6.29
N PHE A 102 7.91 -2.45 7.01
CA PHE A 102 8.46 -1.11 7.16
C PHE A 102 9.77 -0.98 6.38
N ILE A 103 9.94 0.14 5.68
CA ILE A 103 11.18 0.51 4.98
C ILE A 103 11.63 1.85 5.54
N PHE A 104 12.71 1.87 6.30
CA PHE A 104 13.33 3.08 6.83
C PHE A 104 14.50 3.49 5.94
N LYS A 105 14.54 4.76 5.51
CA LYS A 105 15.70 5.34 4.82
C LYS A 105 16.34 6.40 5.68
N PHE A 106 17.54 6.11 6.17
CA PHE A 106 18.26 6.96 7.12
C PHE A 106 18.84 8.19 6.42
N LYS A 107 19.28 9.17 7.23
CA LYS A 107 19.78 10.46 6.74
C LYS A 107 21.03 10.33 5.86
N ASP A 108 21.85 9.32 6.12
CA ASP A 108 23.04 8.95 5.34
C ASP A 108 22.72 8.11 4.08
N GLY A 109 21.44 7.80 3.84
CA GLY A 109 20.95 7.13 2.64
C GLY A 109 20.90 5.60 2.73
N HIS A 110 21.36 4.97 3.81
CA HIS A 110 21.18 3.53 3.97
C HIS A 110 19.71 3.20 4.29
N THR A 111 19.29 1.98 3.94
CA THR A 111 17.92 1.52 4.18
C THR A 111 17.90 0.30 5.09
N LYS A 112 16.88 0.20 5.96
CA LYS A 112 16.54 -1.03 6.66
C LYS A 112 15.09 -1.41 6.38
N GLU A 113 14.85 -2.71 6.25
CA GLU A 113 13.53 -3.30 6.02
C GLU A 113 13.18 -4.22 7.19
N TYR A 114 11.95 -4.14 7.66
CA TYR A 114 11.42 -5.00 8.71
C TYR A 114 10.06 -5.53 8.30
N GLU A 115 9.87 -6.84 8.45
CA GLU A 115 8.55 -7.44 8.63
C GLU A 115 8.20 -7.30 10.12
N LEU A 116 7.14 -6.55 10.44
CA LEU A 116 6.72 -6.31 11.82
C LEU A 116 6.41 -7.62 12.53
N SER A 117 7.05 -7.82 13.68
CA SER A 117 6.85 -8.98 14.53
C SER A 117 7.07 -8.63 16.01
N PRO A 118 6.62 -9.48 16.96
CA PRO A 118 6.83 -9.23 18.38
C PRO A 118 8.31 -9.04 18.76
N GLU A 119 9.23 -9.67 18.02
CA GLU A 119 10.66 -9.62 18.29
C GLU A 119 11.31 -8.28 17.90
N ASN A 120 10.75 -7.56 16.93
CA ASN A 120 11.31 -6.30 16.42
C ASN A 120 10.39 -5.08 16.62
N GLU A 121 9.18 -5.26 17.18
CA GLU A 121 8.20 -4.20 17.38
C GLU A 121 8.75 -3.00 18.13
N GLN A 122 9.51 -3.23 19.21
CA GLN A 122 10.11 -2.15 19.99
C GLN A 122 11.17 -1.36 19.20
N GLU A 123 11.93 -2.03 18.32
CA GLU A 123 12.89 -1.35 17.44
C GLU A 123 12.16 -0.48 16.42
N ILE A 124 11.07 -0.99 15.85
CA ILE A 124 10.22 -0.25 14.91
C ILE A 124 9.57 0.97 15.58
N ASP A 125 9.00 0.83 16.78
CA ASP A 125 8.44 1.96 17.54
C ASP A 125 9.49 3.05 17.79
N ASN A 126 10.69 2.66 18.20
CA ASN A 126 11.79 3.60 18.42
C ASN A 126 12.19 4.32 17.12
N LEU A 127 12.25 3.62 15.99
CA LEU A 127 12.56 4.24 14.70
C LEU A 127 11.45 5.19 14.24
N CYS A 128 10.18 4.82 14.40
CA CYS A 128 9.05 5.71 14.11
C CYS A 128 9.09 6.98 14.97
N ALA A 129 9.40 6.85 16.27
CA ALA A 129 9.55 8.00 17.16
C ALA A 129 10.75 8.88 16.75
N GLU A 130 11.90 8.28 16.45
CA GLU A 130 13.11 9.00 16.00
C GLU A 130 12.84 9.80 14.72
N PHE A 131 12.21 9.19 13.71
CA PHE A 131 11.96 9.84 12.43
C PHE A 131 10.90 10.96 12.55
N ASN A 132 9.98 10.86 13.50
CA ASN A 132 9.02 11.93 13.82
C ASN A 132 9.54 12.99 14.80
N ASN A 133 10.77 12.87 15.30
CA ASN A 133 11.30 13.69 16.41
C ASN A 133 10.40 13.67 17.65
N GLU A 134 9.84 12.50 17.96
CA GLU A 134 9.01 12.25 19.13
C GLU A 134 9.77 11.46 20.20
N PRO A 135 9.38 11.55 21.48
CA PRO A 135 9.93 10.66 22.49
C PRO A 135 9.49 9.21 22.23
N PRO A 136 10.35 8.22 22.54
CA PRO A 136 10.04 6.80 22.38
C PRO A 136 8.91 6.36 23.34
N ASN A 137 8.29 5.21 23.06
CA ASN A 137 7.23 4.60 23.88
C ASN A 137 5.94 5.42 23.99
N LYS A 138 5.64 6.24 22.98
CA LYS A 138 4.35 6.93 22.89
C LYS A 138 3.23 6.01 22.43
N THR A 139 3.54 4.99 21.64
CA THR A 139 2.54 4.05 21.12
C THR A 139 2.42 2.87 22.07
N ALA A 140 1.19 2.42 22.33
CA ALA A 140 0.95 1.25 23.18
C ALA A 140 1.38 -0.05 22.48
N ASN A 141 1.27 -0.10 21.14
CA ASN A 141 1.83 -1.09 20.24
C ASN A 141 1.78 -0.53 18.79
N VAL A 142 2.64 -1.03 17.90
CA VAL A 142 2.78 -0.51 16.53
C VAL A 142 1.52 -0.82 15.70
N TYR A 143 0.88 -1.96 15.95
CA TYR A 143 -0.38 -2.33 15.29
C TYR A 143 -1.50 -1.30 15.52
N LYS A 144 -1.63 -0.80 16.76
CA LYS A 144 -2.60 0.24 17.09
C LYS A 144 -2.25 1.56 16.42
N TYR A 145 -0.96 1.92 16.40
CA TYR A 145 -0.50 3.12 15.72
C TYR A 145 -0.91 3.12 14.24
N ILE A 146 -0.73 1.98 13.55
CA ILE A 146 -1.18 1.82 12.15
C ILE A 146 -2.70 1.86 12.04
N SER A 147 -3.45 1.19 12.94
CA SER A 147 -4.92 1.17 12.88
C SER A 147 -5.57 2.52 13.18
N ASP A 148 -4.91 3.41 13.91
CA ASP A 148 -5.41 4.76 14.20
C ASP A 148 -5.34 5.68 12.97
N ASN A 149 -4.57 5.30 11.94
CA ASN A 149 -4.61 5.97 10.64
C ASN A 149 -5.91 5.61 9.90
N LYS A 150 -6.72 6.62 9.58
CA LYS A 150 -8.02 6.46 8.89
C LYS A 150 -7.93 5.70 7.56
N PHE A 151 -6.80 5.80 6.85
CA PHE A 151 -6.62 5.10 5.59
C PHE A 151 -6.52 3.58 5.78
N TYR A 152 -5.93 3.13 6.88
CA TYR A 152 -5.76 1.71 7.18
C TYR A 152 -6.85 1.15 8.08
N ASN A 153 -7.63 1.99 8.77
CA ASN A 153 -8.49 1.58 9.87
C ASN A 153 -9.39 0.39 9.52
N ASP A 154 -10.20 0.50 8.47
CA ASP A 154 -11.14 -0.56 8.07
C ASP A 154 -10.40 -1.87 7.74
N PHE A 155 -9.32 -1.79 6.97
CA PHE A 155 -8.50 -2.94 6.59
C PHE A 155 -7.85 -3.60 7.81
N MET A 156 -7.30 -2.80 8.73
CA MET A 156 -6.69 -3.29 9.96
C MET A 156 -7.71 -3.96 10.85
N MET A 157 -8.94 -3.42 10.96
CA MET A 157 -10.01 -4.02 11.76
C MET A 157 -10.51 -5.35 11.18
N GLU A 158 -10.56 -5.47 9.85
CA GLU A 158 -10.91 -6.72 9.16
C GLU A 158 -9.87 -7.82 9.39
N HIS A 159 -8.58 -7.47 9.39
CA HIS A 159 -7.46 -8.43 9.44
C HIS A 159 -6.70 -8.45 10.77
N TYR A 160 -7.18 -7.78 11.81
CA TYR A 160 -6.44 -7.59 13.07
C TYR A 160 -6.02 -8.91 13.73
N THR A 161 -6.97 -9.84 13.83
CA THR A 161 -6.75 -11.18 14.42
C THR A 161 -5.69 -11.94 13.65
N ASP A 162 -5.74 -11.85 12.32
CA ASP A 162 -4.77 -12.47 11.44
C ASP A 162 -3.39 -11.84 11.65
N LEU A 163 -3.27 -10.52 11.75
CA LEU A 163 -2.02 -9.81 12.01
C LEU A 163 -1.35 -10.20 13.34
N ILE A 164 -2.11 -10.36 14.41
CA ILE A 164 -1.55 -10.67 15.74
C ILE A 164 -1.25 -12.15 15.94
N ASN A 165 -2.10 -13.05 15.44
CA ASN A 165 -1.98 -14.49 15.73
C ASN A 165 -0.96 -15.25 14.87
N ARG A 166 -0.13 -14.54 14.09
CA ARG A 166 0.85 -15.13 13.16
C ARG A 166 1.94 -15.98 13.77
N LYS A 167 2.13 -15.89 15.08
CA LYS A 167 3.25 -16.52 15.79
C LYS A 167 2.85 -17.08 17.16
N LEU A 168 1.68 -17.70 17.26
CA LEU A 168 1.43 -18.70 18.31
C LEU A 168 1.60 -20.11 17.74
#